data_AF-A0A3B9ILR2-F1
#
_entry.id   AF-A0A3B9ILR2-F1
#
_cell.length_a   1.000
_cell.length_b   1.000
_cell.length_c   1.000
_cell.angle_alpha   90.00
_cell.angle_beta   90.00
_cell.angle_gamma   90.00
#
_symmetry.space_group_name_H-M   'P 1'
#
loop_
_entity.id
_entity.type
_entity.pdbx_description
1 polymer ?
#
loop_
_entity_poly.entity_id
_entity_poly.type
_entity_poly.pdbx_seq_one_letter_code
_entity_poly.pdbx_strand_id
1 'polypeptide(L)'
;DEATFDKVFDVNVKSLFWAAKHAVPVFRAQKGGVMINIASTAAVRPRPGLVWYNGSKGAAVVITKTMAVELAPDNIRVCAVNPVMGPTGLTSAFLGQPDTP
;
A
#
# COMPACT_ATOMS: atom_id res chain seq x y z
N ASP A 1 -15.18 -7.87 -12.51
CA ASP A 1 -15.31 -9.32 -12.32
C ASP A 1 -14.46 -9.76 -11.11
N GLU A 2 -14.58 -11.02 -10.71
CA GLU A 2 -13.82 -11.61 -9.60
C GLU A 2 -12.31 -11.60 -9.85
N ALA A 3 -11.87 -11.94 -11.06
CA ALA A 3 -10.44 -11.94 -11.42
C ALA A 3 -9.78 -10.57 -11.23
N THR A 4 -10.49 -9.49 -11.56
CA THR A 4 -10.03 -8.12 -11.32
C THR A 4 -9.97 -7.79 -9.84
N PHE A 5 -10.97 -8.23 -9.05
CA PHE A 5 -10.98 -8.07 -7.61
C PHE A 5 -9.78 -8.78 -6.96
N ASP A 6 -9.54 -10.04 -7.33
CA ASP A 6 -8.41 -10.83 -6.82
C ASP A 6 -7.09 -10.18 -7.17
N LYS A 7 -6.91 -9.75 -8.41
CA LYS A 7 -5.70 -9.05 -8.84
C LYS A 7 -5.43 -7.79 -8.01
N VAL A 8 -6.47 -7.00 -7.69
CA VAL A 8 -6.32 -5.79 -6.87
C VAL A 8 -5.80 -6.15 -5.47
N PHE A 9 -6.35 -7.16 -4.82
CA PHE A 9 -5.93 -7.57 -3.48
C PHE A 9 -4.58 -8.28 -3.48
N ASP A 10 -4.30 -9.11 -4.49
CA ASP A 10 -3.03 -9.79 -4.66
C ASP A 10 -1.88 -8.80 -4.82
N VAL A 11 -2.09 -7.74 -5.61
CA VAL A 11 -1.07 -6.71 -5.81
C VAL A 11 -0.99 -5.75 -4.62
N ASN A 12 -2.10 -5.24 -4.12
CA ASN A 12 -2.06 -4.14 -3.14
C ASN A 12 -1.95 -4.59 -1.68
N VAL A 13 -2.46 -5.78 -1.34
CA VAL A 13 -2.55 -6.26 0.03
C VAL A 13 -1.61 -7.45 0.26
N LYS A 14 -1.67 -8.48 -0.59
CA LYS A 14 -0.84 -9.68 -0.43
C LYS A 14 0.66 -9.36 -0.59
N SER A 15 1.02 -8.35 -1.39
CA SER A 15 2.40 -7.86 -1.47
C SER A 15 2.94 -7.37 -0.12
N LEU A 16 2.13 -6.72 0.72
CA LEU A 16 2.54 -6.27 2.06
C LEU A 16 2.80 -7.44 3.00
N PHE A 17 1.99 -8.49 2.90
CA PHE A 17 2.21 -9.74 3.63
C PHE A 17 3.56 -10.36 3.26
N TRP A 18 3.86 -10.47 1.96
CA TRP A 18 5.14 -11.01 1.50
C TRP A 18 6.32 -10.13 1.91
N ALA A 19 6.18 -8.81 1.78
CA ALA A 19 7.20 -7.86 2.22
C ALA A 19 7.49 -8.01 3.72
N ALA A 20 6.46 -8.08 4.56
CA ALA A 20 6.63 -8.30 6.00
C ALA A 20 7.27 -9.65 6.31
N LYS A 21 6.78 -10.74 5.69
CA LYS A 21 7.29 -12.10 5.90
C LYS A 21 8.80 -12.19 5.65
N HIS A 22 9.32 -11.49 4.65
CA HIS A 22 10.72 -11.58 4.26
C HIS A 22 11.61 -10.46 4.83
N ALA A 23 11.10 -9.23 4.98
CA ALA A 23 11.90 -8.10 5.46
C ALA A 23 12.02 -8.06 6.99
N VAL A 24 10.97 -8.43 7.73
CA VAL A 24 10.98 -8.35 9.21
C VAL A 24 12.09 -9.21 9.83
N PRO A 25 12.33 -10.47 9.41
CA PRO A 25 13.47 -11.25 9.91
C PRO A 25 14.83 -10.57 9.66
N VAL A 26 14.99 -9.94 8.49
CA VAL A 26 16.23 -9.21 8.14
C VAL A 26 16.41 -8.01 9.06
N PHE A 27 15.36 -7.20 9.26
CA PHE A 27 15.43 -6.05 10.17
C PHE A 27 15.71 -6.45 11.62
N ARG A 28 15.12 -7.55 12.10
CA ARG A 28 15.42 -8.11 13.44
C ARG A 28 16.89 -8.50 13.57
N ALA A 29 17.44 -9.19 12.57
CA ALA A 29 18.86 -9.56 12.55
C ALA A 29 19.78 -8.32 12.54
N GLN A 30 19.34 -7.24 11.89
CA GLN A 30 20.03 -5.95 11.85
C GLN A 30 19.78 -5.06 13.08
N LYS A 31 18.94 -5.51 14.03
CA LYS A 31 18.53 -4.77 15.24
C LYS A 31 17.77 -3.46 14.94
N GLY A 32 17.05 -3.43 13.83
CA GLY A 32 16.14 -2.36 13.48
C GLY A 32 15.95 -2.20 11.97
N GLY A 33 15.01 -1.34 11.59
CA GLY A 33 14.72 -1.10 10.18
C GLY A 33 13.62 -0.08 9.94
N VAL A 34 13.39 0.22 8.66
CA VAL A 34 12.34 1.13 8.22
C VAL A 34 11.60 0.51 7.04
N MET A 35 10.29 0.33 7.18
CA MET A 35 9.40 -0.12 6.11
C MET A 35 8.46 1.01 5.73
N ILE A 36 8.43 1.36 4.44
CA ILE A 36 7.53 2.39 3.90
C ILE A 36 6.58 1.72 2.91
N ASN A 37 5.29 1.69 3.26
CA ASN A 37 4.25 1.11 2.42
C ASN A 37 3.57 2.20 1.59
N ILE A 38 3.32 1.92 0.32
CA ILE A 38 2.64 2.86 -0.58
C ILE A 38 1.14 2.59 -0.58
N ALA A 39 0.40 3.42 0.14
CA ALA A 39 -1.04 3.41 0.18
C ALA A 39 -1.62 4.41 -0.85
N SER A 40 -2.58 5.26 -0.46
CA SER A 40 -3.20 6.26 -1.33
C SER A 40 -4.05 7.23 -0.52
N THR A 41 -4.21 8.46 -0.97
CA THR A 41 -5.25 9.36 -0.44
C THR A 41 -6.66 8.77 -0.57
N ALA A 42 -6.88 7.87 -1.54
CA ALA A 42 -8.14 7.15 -1.72
C ALA A 42 -8.51 6.25 -0.52
N ALA A 43 -7.54 5.89 0.32
CA ALA A 43 -7.77 5.17 1.58
C ALA A 43 -8.45 6.04 2.66
N VAL A 44 -8.26 7.36 2.59
CA VAL A 44 -8.74 8.32 3.60
C VAL A 44 -9.92 9.13 3.08
N ARG A 45 -9.87 9.52 1.79
CA ARG A 45 -10.92 10.24 1.09
C ARG A 45 -11.26 9.49 -0.21
N PRO A 46 -12.12 8.46 -0.15
CA PRO A 46 -12.42 7.61 -1.30
C PRO A 46 -13.15 8.39 -2.41
N ARG A 47 -12.96 7.94 -3.66
CA ARG A 47 -13.65 8.47 -4.85
C ARG A 47 -14.58 7.41 -5.44
N PRO A 48 -15.73 7.80 -6.03
CA PRO A 48 -16.63 6.87 -6.73
C PRO A 48 -15.93 6.09 -7.85
N GLY A 49 -16.42 4.89 -8.17
CA GLY A 49 -15.90 4.05 -9.26
C GLY A 49 -14.68 3.18 -8.91
N LEU A 50 -14.13 3.30 -7.70
CA LEU A 50 -12.88 2.64 -7.30
C LEU A 50 -13.03 1.79 -6.02
N VAL A 51 -14.22 1.26 -5.73
CA VAL A 51 -14.55 0.68 -4.41
C VAL A 51 -13.52 -0.33 -3.89
N TRP A 52 -13.09 -1.28 -4.73
CA TRP A 52 -12.14 -2.33 -4.34
C TRP A 52 -10.69 -1.83 -4.29
N TYR A 53 -10.32 -0.90 -5.16
CA TYR A 53 -9.03 -0.21 -5.08
C TYR A 53 -8.94 0.61 -3.77
N ASN A 54 -9.94 1.42 -3.48
CA ASN A 54 -10.04 2.22 -2.25
C ASN A 54 -9.97 1.32 -1.02
N GLY A 55 -10.74 0.22 -1.02
CA GLY A 55 -10.73 -0.78 0.05
C GLY A 55 -9.33 -1.40 0.26
N SER A 56 -8.66 -1.83 -0.82
CA SER A 56 -7.30 -2.39 -0.73
C SER A 56 -6.27 -1.39 -0.20
N LYS A 57 -6.39 -0.10 -0.55
CA LYS A 57 -5.53 0.96 0.01
C LYS A 57 -5.88 1.31 1.45
N GLY A 58 -7.15 1.21 1.83
CA GLY A 58 -7.60 1.25 3.22
C GLY A 58 -6.97 0.14 4.07
N ALA A 59 -6.99 -1.09 3.55
CA ALA A 59 -6.32 -2.23 4.18
C ALA A 59 -4.83 -1.95 4.37
N ALA A 60 -4.13 -1.42 3.35
CA ALA A 60 -2.72 -1.06 3.45
C ALA A 60 -2.42 -0.07 4.59
N VAL A 61 -3.29 0.94 4.80
CA VAL A 61 -3.14 1.90 5.91
C VAL A 61 -3.29 1.21 7.27
N VAL A 62 -4.32 0.38 7.45
CA VAL A 62 -4.56 -0.31 8.73
C VAL A 62 -3.44 -1.31 9.01
N ILE A 63 -3.08 -2.15 8.04
CA ILE A 63 -1.98 -3.12 8.15
C ILE A 63 -0.68 -2.41 8.55
N THR A 64 -0.36 -1.28 7.91
CA THR A 64 0.83 -0.49 8.26
C THR A 64 0.80 -0.02 9.72
N LYS A 65 -0.33 0.53 10.18
CA LYS A 65 -0.48 0.99 11.57
C LYS A 65 -0.32 -0.16 12.56
N THR A 66 -0.93 -1.31 12.28
CA THR A 66 -0.79 -2.50 13.13
C THR A 66 0.65 -2.99 13.19
N MET A 67 1.32 -3.14 12.03
CA MET A 67 2.74 -3.52 11.99
C MET A 67 3.64 -2.52 12.72
N ALA A 68 3.35 -1.22 12.65
CA ALA A 68 4.13 -0.21 13.37
C ALA A 68 4.09 -0.42 14.89
N VAL A 69 2.94 -0.81 15.45
CA VAL A 69 2.79 -1.10 16.87
C VAL A 69 3.46 -2.42 17.24
N GLU A 70 3.22 -3.48 16.44
CA GLU A 70 3.75 -4.82 16.72
C GLU A 70 5.27 -4.91 16.60
N LEU A 71 5.86 -4.15 15.68
CA LEU A 71 7.30 -4.21 15.38
C LEU A 71 8.11 -3.10 16.05
N ALA A 72 7.47 -2.18 16.77
CA ALA A 72 8.16 -1.15 17.54
C ALA A 72 9.17 -1.72 18.56
N PRO A 73 8.89 -2.81 19.31
CA PRO A 73 9.86 -3.41 20.23
C PRO A 73 11.13 -3.91 19.53
N ASP A 74 11.04 -4.25 18.24
CA ASP A 74 12.16 -4.72 17.42
C ASP A 74 12.99 -3.56 16.81
N ASN A 75 12.70 -2.31 17.19
CA ASN A 75 13.28 -1.10 16.60
C ASN A 75 12.99 -0.99 15.08
N ILE A 76 11.82 -1.46 14.65
CA ILE A 76 11.38 -1.40 13.25
C ILE A 76 10.26 -0.38 13.12
N ARG A 77 10.51 0.68 12.35
CA ARG A 77 9.50 1.69 12.05
C ARG A 77 8.74 1.33 10.79
N VAL A 78 7.42 1.36 10.85
CA VAL A 78 6.56 1.13 9.69
C VAL A 78 5.71 2.37 9.46
N CYS A 79 5.74 2.91 8.24
CA CYS A 79 4.97 4.09 7.85
C CYS A 79 4.27 3.88 6.51
N ALA A 80 3.15 4.56 6.30
CA ALA A 80 2.46 4.58 5.02
C ALA A 80 2.57 5.97 4.41
N VAL A 81 2.86 6.01 3.10
CA VAL A 81 2.73 7.23 2.30
C VAL A 81 1.42 7.13 1.51
N ASN A 82 0.66 8.23 1.47
CA ASN A 82 -0.61 8.32 0.77
C ASN A 82 -0.49 9.32 -0.40
N PRO A 83 -0.03 8.90 -1.58
CA PRO A 83 0.03 9.77 -2.73
C PRO A 83 -1.36 10.23 -3.19
N VAL A 84 -1.40 11.41 -3.79
CA VAL A 84 -2.47 11.87 -4.68
C VAL A 84 -2.06 11.60 -6.13
N MET A 85 -2.95 11.86 -7.09
CA MET A 85 -2.62 11.80 -8.51
C MET A 85 -1.37 12.63 -8.79
N GLY A 86 -0.41 12.07 -9.51
CA GLY A 86 0.80 12.74 -9.94
C GLY A 86 1.27 12.17 -11.28
N PRO A 87 2.12 12.89 -12.03
CA PRO A 87 2.50 12.54 -13.40
C PRO A 87 3.32 11.25 -13.42
N THR A 88 2.64 10.12 -13.62
CA THR A 88 3.22 8.79 -13.70
C THR A 88 2.52 8.03 -14.81
N GLY A 89 3.10 6.92 -15.28
CA GLY A 89 2.42 6.05 -16.27
C GLY A 89 1.08 5.48 -15.79
N LEU A 90 0.74 5.63 -14.51
CA LEU A 90 -0.57 5.28 -13.95
C LEU A 90 -1.65 6.32 -14.27
N THR A 91 -1.27 7.58 -14.52
CA THR A 91 -2.20 8.71 -14.73
C THR A 91 -3.11 8.48 -15.93
N SER A 92 -2.56 8.07 -17.06
CA SER A 92 -3.33 7.77 -18.26
C SER A 92 -4.31 6.61 -18.05
N ALA A 93 -3.90 5.59 -17.30
CA ALA A 93 -4.76 4.47 -16.92
C ALA A 93 -5.89 4.91 -15.96
N PHE A 94 -5.65 5.89 -15.09
CA PHE A 94 -6.64 6.43 -14.16
C PHE A 94 -7.61 7.43 -14.80
N LEU A 95 -7.13 8.27 -15.73
CA LEU A 95 -7.92 9.28 -16.41
C LEU A 95 -8.73 8.72 -17.59
N GLY A 96 -8.38 7.53 -18.08
CA GLY A 96 -9.00 6.93 -19.27
C GLY A 96 -8.72 7.73 -20.55
N GLN A 97 -7.73 8.63 -20.51
CA GLN A 97 -7.29 9.46 -21.61
C GLN A 97 -5.75 9.53 -21.62
N PRO A 98 -5.12 9.75 -22.78
CA PRO A 98 -3.68 9.95 -22.87
C PRO A 98 -3.24 11.08 -21.94
N ASP A 99 -2.08 10.91 -21.30
CA ASP A 99 -1.44 11.98 -20.55
C ASP A 99 -1.14 13.11 -21.54
N THR A 100 -1.89 14.21 -21.45
CA THR A 100 -1.77 15.36 -22.35
C THR A 100 -1.03 16.47 -21.61
N PRO A 101 -0.05 17.15 -22.25
CA PRO A 101 0.68 18.26 -21.63
C PRO A 101 -0.21 19.39 -21.12
#